data_AF-A0A4Q2R9U0-F1
#
_entry.id   AF-A0A4Q2R9U0-F1
#
_cell.length_a   1.000
_cell.length_b   1.000
_cell.length_c   1.000
_cell.angle_alpha   90.00
_cell.angle_beta   90.00
_cell.angle_gamma   90.00
#
_symmetry.space_group_name_H-M   'P 1'
#
loop_
_entity.id
_entity.type
_entity.pdbx_description
1 polymer ?
#
loop_
_entity_poly.entity_id
_entity_poly.type
_entity_poly.pdbx_seq_one_letter_code
_entity_poly.pdbx_strand_id
1 'polypeptide(L)'
;MSPPLVLRAPRRRGAFGLDERRRPDPARVEEGLRGFLALRLPEVWPLSPGGAEPADASGRTLALLLPRGHVALLRIERDPERPGPAACALAERCIALRIPHAVVSSLAEGRAALRRLGVERPPGGPGPARGGPTLASVFGRA
;
A
#
# COMPACT_ATOMS: atom_id res chain seq x y z
N MET A 1 -52.42 -38.35 12.29
CA MET A 1 -51.22 -38.19 11.44
C MET A 1 -50.84 -36.71 11.50
N SER A 2 -49.72 -36.37 12.14
CA SER A 2 -49.30 -34.98 12.36
C SER A 2 -48.22 -34.59 11.35
N PRO A 3 -48.25 -33.38 10.76
CA PRO A 3 -47.25 -32.96 9.78
C PRO A 3 -45.90 -32.65 10.45
N PRO A 4 -44.77 -32.82 9.74
CA PRO A 4 -43.45 -32.57 10.31
C PRO A 4 -43.20 -31.07 10.52
N LEU A 5 -42.78 -30.73 11.73
CA LEU A 5 -42.42 -29.38 12.15
C LEU A 5 -41.09 -28.98 11.51
N VAL A 6 -41.13 -28.23 10.41
CA VAL A 6 -39.91 -27.67 9.78
C VAL A 6 -39.43 -26.49 10.63
N LEU A 7 -38.50 -26.76 11.54
CA LEU A 7 -37.76 -25.72 12.26
C LEU A 7 -36.84 -25.00 11.27
N ARG A 8 -37.35 -23.93 10.65
CA ARG A 8 -36.51 -22.97 9.93
C ARG A 8 -35.64 -22.23 10.95
N ALA A 9 -34.40 -22.68 11.09
CA ALA A 9 -33.39 -21.96 11.85
C ALA A 9 -33.32 -20.51 11.35
N PRO A 10 -33.48 -19.49 12.22
CA PRO A 10 -33.31 -18.11 11.81
C PRO A 10 -31.85 -17.93 11.37
N ARG A 11 -31.64 -17.51 10.12
CA ARG A 11 -30.33 -17.16 9.56
C ARG A 11 -29.76 -15.94 10.29
N ARG A 12 -29.30 -16.11 11.53
CA ARG A 12 -28.46 -15.14 12.25
C ARG A 12 -27.04 -15.20 11.69
N ARG A 13 -26.84 -14.64 10.49
CA ARG A 13 -25.49 -14.38 9.95
C ARG A 13 -24.85 -13.10 10.52
N GLY A 14 -25.54 -12.31 11.32
CA GLY A 14 -25.01 -11.08 11.93
C GLY A 14 -24.40 -11.22 13.33
N ALA A 15 -24.36 -12.42 13.93
CA ALA A 15 -24.02 -12.57 15.36
C ALA A 15 -22.52 -12.77 15.65
N PHE A 16 -21.67 -12.95 14.64
CA PHE A 16 -20.25 -13.28 14.84
C PHE A 16 -19.29 -12.11 14.59
N GLY A 17 -19.76 -10.89 14.33
CA GLY A 17 -18.86 -9.75 14.05
C GLY A 17 -17.96 -9.94 12.83
N LEU A 18 -18.20 -10.97 12.00
CA LEU A 18 -17.42 -11.32 10.81
C LEU A 18 -17.76 -10.43 9.59
N ASP A 19 -18.75 -9.55 9.72
CA ASP A 19 -19.19 -8.62 8.67
C ASP A 19 -18.62 -7.20 8.81
N GLU A 20 -17.78 -6.94 9.82
CA GLU A 20 -16.90 -5.79 9.75
C GLU A 20 -15.73 -6.15 8.84
N ARG A 21 -15.95 -6.06 7.52
CA ARG A 21 -14.86 -5.74 6.59
C ARG A 21 -14.35 -4.36 6.99
N ARG A 22 -13.56 -4.28 8.07
CA ARG A 22 -12.84 -3.10 8.51
C ARG A 22 -11.94 -2.72 7.35
N ARG A 23 -12.44 -1.83 6.50
CA ARG A 23 -11.64 -1.22 5.44
C ARG A 23 -10.41 -0.64 6.14
N PRO A 24 -9.19 -1.05 5.76
CA PRO A 24 -8.00 -0.59 6.42
C PRO A 24 -7.98 0.93 6.39
N ASP A 25 -7.79 1.55 7.55
CA ASP A 25 -7.70 2.99 7.65
C ASP A 25 -6.36 3.43 7.03
N PRO A 26 -6.37 4.20 5.91
CA PRO A 26 -5.16 4.63 5.25
C PRO A 26 -4.19 5.36 6.18
N ALA A 27 -4.71 6.10 7.17
CA ALA A 27 -3.89 6.80 8.16
C ALA A 27 -3.09 5.81 9.03
N ARG A 28 -3.73 4.75 9.54
CA ARG A 28 -3.04 3.71 10.32
C ARG A 28 -2.01 2.94 9.49
N VAL A 29 -2.29 2.70 8.21
CA VAL A 29 -1.33 2.05 7.31
C VAL A 29 -0.13 2.97 7.06
N GLU A 30 -0.36 4.27 6.84
CA GLU A 30 0.71 5.26 6.69
C GLU A 30 1.58 5.33 7.94
N GLU A 31 0.98 5.45 9.12
CA GLU A 31 1.67 5.49 10.41
C GLU A 31 2.51 4.21 10.62
N GLY A 32 1.94 3.03 10.36
CA GLY A 32 2.66 1.77 10.45
C GLY A 32 3.84 1.68 9.46
N LEU A 33 3.69 2.21 8.25
CA LEU A 33 4.77 2.28 7.27
C LEU A 33 5.87 3.25 7.70
N ARG A 34 5.52 4.43 8.21
CA ARG A 34 6.48 5.40 8.75
C ARG A 34 7.27 4.81 9.92
N GLY A 35 6.60 4.13 10.85
CA GLY A 35 7.25 3.43 11.96
C GLY A 35 8.17 2.32 11.48
N PHE A 36 7.75 1.53 10.48
CA PHE A 36 8.60 0.51 9.87
C PHE A 36 9.86 1.11 9.22
N LEU A 37 9.71 2.18 8.43
CA LEU A 37 10.82 2.87 7.78
C LEU A 37 11.83 3.40 8.79
N ALA A 38 11.36 4.09 9.84
CA ALA A 38 12.22 4.63 10.90
C ALA A 38 13.04 3.53 11.61
N LEU A 39 12.46 2.34 11.80
CA LEU A 39 13.11 1.23 12.50
C LEU A 39 14.04 0.40 11.62
N ARG A 40 13.74 0.25 10.32
CA ARG A 40 14.40 -0.73 9.44
C ARG A 40 15.19 -0.13 8.30
N LEU A 41 14.89 1.09 7.89
CA LEU A 41 15.45 1.74 6.71
C LEU A 41 15.72 3.23 7.01
N PRO A 42 16.65 3.54 7.92
CA PRO A 42 16.92 4.92 8.34
C PRO A 42 17.43 5.82 7.21
N GLU A 43 17.97 5.23 6.13
CA GLU A 43 18.39 5.95 4.94
C GLU A 43 17.24 6.39 4.01
N VAL A 44 16.00 5.97 4.30
CA VAL A 44 14.80 6.35 3.54
C VAL A 44 14.04 7.40 4.33
N TRP A 45 13.89 8.60 3.76
CA TRP A 45 13.23 9.71 4.44
C TRP A 45 11.79 9.88 3.95
N PRO A 46 10.77 9.59 4.78
CA PRO A 46 9.40 9.87 4.40
C PRO A 46 9.16 11.39 4.43
N LEU A 47 8.80 11.94 3.29
CA LEU A 47 8.48 13.36 3.15
C LEU A 47 7.09 13.62 3.73
N SER A 48 6.99 14.69 4.51
CA SER A 48 5.69 15.19 4.95
C SER A 48 4.99 15.84 3.75
N PRO A 49 3.74 15.49 3.44
CA PRO A 49 2.97 16.26 2.47
C PRO A 49 2.85 17.67 3.02
N GLY A 50 3.50 18.64 2.38
CA GLY A 50 3.49 20.02 2.82
C GLY A 50 2.09 20.59 2.65
N GLY A 51 1.33 20.71 3.75
CA GLY A 51 0.18 21.61 3.96
C GLY A 51 -1.01 21.56 2.99
N ALA A 52 -0.93 20.84 1.88
CA ALA A 52 -2.04 20.66 0.96
C ALA A 52 -3.00 19.66 1.58
N GLU A 53 -4.11 20.17 2.13
CA GLU A 53 -5.28 19.40 2.54
C GLU A 53 -5.51 18.25 1.55
N PRO A 54 -5.63 17.01 2.02
CA PRO A 54 -5.88 15.89 1.13
C PRO A 54 -7.25 16.11 0.47
N ALA A 55 -7.25 16.52 -0.79
CA ALA A 55 -8.45 16.66 -1.61
C ALA A 55 -9.27 15.35 -1.73
N ASP A 56 -8.75 14.23 -1.19
CA ASP A 56 -9.39 12.95 -1.19
C ASP A 56 -9.29 12.28 0.19
N ALA A 57 -10.41 12.18 0.90
CA ALA A 57 -10.50 11.47 2.19
C ALA A 57 -10.39 9.94 2.02
N SER A 58 -10.39 9.42 0.79
CA SER A 58 -10.33 7.98 0.51
C SER A 58 -8.93 7.39 0.69
N GLY A 59 -7.88 8.22 0.60
CA GLY A 59 -6.51 7.73 0.51
C GLY A 59 -5.45 8.74 0.95
N ARG A 60 -4.27 8.21 1.26
CA ARG A 60 -3.08 8.98 1.68
C ARG A 60 -1.96 8.77 0.68
N THR A 61 -1.02 9.70 0.62
CA THR A 61 0.17 9.57 -0.23
C THR A 61 1.39 9.73 0.63
N LEU A 62 2.21 8.70 0.66
CA LEU A 62 3.49 8.67 1.35
C LEU A 62 4.59 8.83 0.29
N ALA A 63 5.23 9.99 0.29
CA ALA A 63 6.39 10.26 -0.54
C ALA A 63 7.67 9.87 0.18
N LEU A 64 8.59 9.20 -0.51
CA LEU A 64 9.83 8.69 0.06
C LEU A 64 11.01 9.26 -0.70
N LEU A 65 11.94 9.88 0.02
CA LEU A 65 13.27 10.19 -0.46
C LEU A 65 14.17 8.97 -0.23
N LEU A 66 14.63 8.37 -1.31
CA LEU A 66 15.50 7.21 -1.29
C LEU A 66 16.97 7.66 -1.29
N PRO A 67 17.90 6.75 -0.88
CA PRO A 67 19.33 6.99 -1.04
C PRO A 67 19.67 7.39 -2.47
N ARG A 68 20.61 8.33 -2.63
CA ARG A 68 21.03 8.93 -3.92
C ARG A 68 20.05 9.94 -4.52
N GLY A 69 19.07 10.42 -3.74
CA GLY A 69 18.21 11.53 -4.12
C GLY A 69 17.05 11.13 -5.05
N HIS A 70 16.76 9.83 -5.17
CA HIS A 70 15.59 9.37 -5.90
C HIS A 70 14.32 9.51 -5.06
N VAL A 71 13.19 9.67 -5.72
CA VAL A 71 11.89 9.75 -5.05
C VAL A 71 11.03 8.56 -5.45
N ALA A 72 10.33 7.96 -4.49
CA ALA A 72 9.28 6.97 -4.74
C ALA A 72 7.98 7.37 -4.04
N LEU A 73 6.85 7.00 -4.63
CA LEU A 73 5.53 7.38 -4.12
C LEU A 73 4.68 6.14 -3.80
N LEU A 74 4.14 6.10 -2.58
CA LEU A 74 3.19 5.08 -2.15
C LEU A 74 1.83 5.74 -1.98
N ARG A 75 0.86 5.33 -2.80
CA ARG A 75 -0.54 5.70 -2.61
C ARG A 75 -1.21 4.64 -1.74
N ILE A 76 -1.80 5.08 -0.64
CA ILE A 76 -2.50 4.21 0.31
C ILE A 76 -3.99 4.44 0.10
N GLU A 77 -4.68 3.46 -0.46
CA GLU A 77 -6.12 3.52 -0.72
C GLU A 77 -6.87 2.49 0.12
N ARG A 78 -8.12 2.79 0.47
CA ARG A 78 -9.02 1.81 1.10
C ARG A 78 -9.38 0.65 0.17
N ASP A 79 -9.43 0.92 -1.13
CA ASP A 79 -9.77 -0.04 -2.18
C ASP A 79 -8.79 0.13 -3.36
N PRO A 80 -7.77 -0.73 -3.48
CA PRO A 80 -6.79 -0.62 -4.55
C PRO A 80 -7.32 -1.15 -5.90
N GLU A 81 -8.41 -1.93 -5.91
CA GLU A 81 -9.05 -2.42 -7.15
C GLU A 81 -9.88 -1.33 -7.83
N ARG A 82 -10.34 -0.34 -7.05
CA ARG A 82 -11.11 0.81 -7.53
C ARG A 82 -10.46 2.11 -7.07
N PRO A 83 -9.30 2.48 -7.65
CA PRO A 83 -8.61 3.70 -7.28
C PRO A 83 -9.49 4.93 -7.56
N GLY A 84 -9.50 5.87 -6.62
CA GLY A 84 -10.20 7.14 -6.80
C GLY A 84 -9.54 8.02 -7.88
N PRO A 85 -10.24 9.08 -8.34
CA PRO A 85 -9.71 9.98 -9.36
C PRO A 85 -8.34 10.58 -9.00
N ALA A 86 -8.11 10.89 -7.73
CA ALA A 86 -6.84 11.41 -7.25
C ALA A 86 -5.71 10.38 -7.36
N ALA A 87 -5.99 9.10 -7.10
CA ALA A 87 -5.03 8.02 -7.25
C ALA A 87 -4.66 7.79 -8.73
N CYS A 88 -5.65 7.82 -9.63
CA CYS A 88 -5.41 7.74 -11.07
C CYS A 88 -4.55 8.92 -11.57
N ALA A 89 -4.91 10.15 -11.21
CA ALA A 89 -4.16 11.35 -11.59
C ALA A 89 -2.73 11.36 -11.00
N LEU A 90 -2.52 10.76 -9.82
CA LEU A 90 -1.19 10.57 -9.26
C LEU A 90 -0.41 9.54 -10.09
N ALA A 91 -1.00 8.38 -10.38
CA ALA A 91 -0.35 7.33 -11.16
C ALA A 91 0.07 7.83 -12.55
N GLU A 92 -0.79 8.56 -13.26
CA GLU A 92 -0.47 9.17 -14.55
C GLU A 92 0.73 10.13 -14.47
N ARG A 93 0.76 10.99 -13.44
CA ARG A 93 1.89 11.90 -13.20
C ARG A 93 3.18 11.14 -12.89
N CYS A 94 3.11 10.10 -12.07
CA CYS A 94 4.25 9.25 -11.77
C CYS A 94 4.80 8.57 -13.03
N ILE A 95 3.93 8.07 -13.90
CA ILE A 95 4.31 7.44 -15.17
C ILE A 95 4.98 8.47 -16.07
N ALA A 96 4.38 9.65 -16.25
CA ALA A 96 4.92 10.72 -17.08
C ALA A 96 6.31 11.20 -16.61
N LEU A 97 6.51 11.30 -15.29
CA LEU A 97 7.76 11.74 -14.68
C LEU A 97 8.76 10.59 -14.43
N ARG A 98 8.40 9.35 -14.78
CA ARG A 98 9.18 8.13 -14.51
C ARG A 98 9.53 7.96 -13.02
N ILE A 99 8.63 8.39 -12.15
CA ILE A 99 8.76 8.25 -10.70
C ILE A 99 8.24 6.86 -10.31
N PRO A 100 9.06 6.03 -9.63
CA PRO A 100 8.61 4.76 -9.07
C PRO A 100 7.43 4.96 -8.12
N HIS A 101 6.34 4.23 -8.34
CA HIS A 101 5.15 4.34 -7.50
C HIS A 101 4.45 3.01 -7.31
N ALA A 102 3.64 2.91 -6.26
CA ALA A 102 2.78 1.77 -6.01
C ALA A 102 1.50 2.20 -5.27
N VAL A 103 0.40 1.49 -5.53
CA VAL A 103 -0.86 1.61 -4.78
C VAL A 103 -0.95 0.43 -3.81
N VAL A 104 -1.29 0.70 -2.56
CA VAL A 104 -1.35 -0.29 -1.48
C VAL A 104 -2.56 -0.02 -0.58
N SER A 105 -3.02 -1.05 0.11
CA SER A 105 -4.15 -0.95 1.05
C SER A 105 -3.82 -1.47 2.44
N SER A 106 -2.69 -2.17 2.60
CA SER A 106 -2.27 -2.77 3.87
C SER A 106 -0.79 -2.55 4.14
N LEU A 107 -0.37 -2.70 5.40
CA LEU A 107 1.05 -2.63 5.80
C LEU A 107 1.88 -3.71 5.09
N ALA A 108 1.33 -4.92 4.93
CA ALA A 108 2.00 -6.03 4.25
C ALA A 108 2.23 -5.72 2.76
N GLU A 109 1.24 -5.16 2.08
CA GLU A 109 1.37 -4.68 0.70
C GLU A 109 2.36 -3.54 0.58
N GLY A 110 2.33 -2.57 1.50
CA GLY A 110 3.30 -1.47 1.57
C GLY A 110 4.74 -1.99 1.64
N ARG A 111 5.01 -2.96 2.51
CA ARG A 111 6.35 -3.60 2.60
C ARG A 111 6.70 -4.41 1.35
N ALA A 112 5.73 -5.14 0.78
CA ALA A 112 5.95 -5.82 -0.50
C ALA A 112 6.23 -4.83 -1.65
N ALA A 113 5.62 -3.65 -1.64
CA ALA A 113 5.87 -2.59 -2.60
C ALA A 113 7.26 -1.96 -2.38
N LEU A 114 7.66 -1.68 -1.14
CA LEU A 114 9.02 -1.21 -0.83
C LEU A 114 10.10 -2.17 -1.35
N ARG A 115 9.89 -3.48 -1.22
CA ARG A 115 10.80 -4.49 -1.80
C ARG A 115 10.84 -4.44 -3.33
N ARG A 116 9.66 -4.34 -3.98
CA ARG A 116 9.56 -4.23 -5.45
C ARG A 116 10.19 -2.96 -6.00
N LEU A 117 10.10 -1.86 -5.25
CA LEU A 117 10.73 -0.58 -5.56
C LEU A 117 12.23 -0.56 -5.26
N GLY A 118 12.79 -1.66 -4.74
CA GLY A 118 14.22 -1.77 -4.39
C GLY A 118 14.61 -0.99 -3.13
N VAL A 119 13.62 -0.58 -2.33
CA VAL A 119 13.79 0.21 -1.10
C VAL A 119 14.11 -0.68 0.10
N GLU A 120 13.43 -1.82 0.22
CA GLU A 120 13.70 -2.84 1.24
C GLU A 120 14.42 -4.03 0.60
N ARG A 121 15.52 -4.51 1.21
CA ARG A 121 16.18 -5.76 0.75
C ARG A 121 15.34 -6.99 1.11
N PRO A 122 15.26 -8.01 0.24
CA PRO A 122 14.61 -9.26 0.60
C PRO A 122 15.36 -9.91 1.78
N PRO A 123 14.65 -10.47 2.77
CA PRO A 123 15.30 -11.20 3.86
C PRO A 123 16.04 -12.41 3.28
N GLY A 124 17.37 -12.44 3.42
CA GLY A 124 18.24 -13.55 2.98
C GLY A 124 19.06 -13.32 1.70
N GLY A 125 19.04 -12.12 1.10
CA GLY A 125 19.91 -11.81 -0.05
C GLY A 125 21.39 -11.65 0.34
N PRO A 126 22.35 -12.11 -0.49
CA PRO A 126 23.78 -11.95 -0.21
C PRO A 126 24.16 -10.46 -0.12
N GLY A 127 25.17 -10.16 0.72
CA GLY A 127 25.76 -8.84 0.91
C GLY A 127 26.31 -8.20 -0.37
N PRO A 128 26.82 -6.96 -0.29
CA PRO A 128 26.80 -5.97 -1.38
C PRO A 128 27.56 -6.43 -2.62
N ALA A 129 26.84 -6.99 -3.59
CA ALA A 129 27.32 -7.05 -4.96
C ALA A 129 27.22 -5.65 -5.56
N ARG A 130 28.39 -5.07 -5.87
CA ARG A 130 28.53 -3.97 -6.83
C ARG A 130 27.76 -4.34 -8.10
N GLY A 131 26.56 -3.79 -8.27
CA GLY A 131 25.68 -4.12 -9.39
C GLY A 131 24.23 -3.89 -8.99
N GLY A 132 23.84 -2.63 -8.87
CA GLY A 132 22.46 -2.26 -8.55
C GLY A 132 21.50 -2.81 -9.61
N PRO A 133 20.27 -3.23 -9.24
CA PRO A 133 19.30 -3.71 -10.20
C PRO A 133 18.98 -2.59 -11.19
N THR A 134 19.25 -2.86 -12.46
CA THR A 134 18.85 -1.99 -13.57
C THR A 134 17.32 -2.02 -13.66
N LEU A 135 16.70 -0.85 -13.84
CA LEU A 135 15.25 -0.60 -13.94
C LEU A 135 14.50 -1.40 -15.05
N ALA A 136 15.17 -2.32 -15.74
CA ALA A 136 14.63 -3.10 -16.83
C ALA A 136 13.63 -4.19 -16.40
N SER A 137 13.66 -4.64 -15.14
CA SER A 137 12.83 -5.78 -14.70
C SER A 137 11.44 -5.41 -14.14
N VAL A 138 11.09 -4.12 -14.06
CA VAL A 138 9.78 -3.69 -13.50
C VAL A 138 8.73 -3.43 -14.59
N PHE A 139 9.13 -3.34 -15.87
CA PHE A 139 8.23 -2.99 -16.98
C PHE A 139 7.82 -4.17 -17.87
N GLY A 140 7.78 -5.40 -17.35
CA GLY A 140 7.60 -6.60 -18.18
C GLY A 140 6.54 -7.59 -17.72
N ARG A 141 5.25 -7.23 -17.77
CA ARG A 141 4.24 -7.96 -18.56
C ARG A 141 2.86 -7.31 -18.45
N ALA A 142 2.26 -7.17 -19.63
CA ALA A 142 0.90 -6.75 -19.94
C ALA A 142 -0.17 -7.67 -19.33
#